data_AF-A0A355L281-F1
#
_entry.id   AF-A0A355L281-F1
#
_cell.length_a   1.000
_cell.length_b   1.000
_cell.length_c   1.000
_cell.angle_alpha   90.00
_cell.angle_beta   90.00
_cell.angle_gamma   90.00
#
_symmetry.space_group_name_H-M   'P 1'
#
loop_
_entity.id
_entity.type
_entity.pdbx_description
1 polymer ?
#
loop_
_entity_poly.entity_id
_entity_poly.type
_entity_poly.pdbx_seq_one_letter_code
_entity_poly.pdbx_strand_id
1 'polypeptide(L)' 'MINSKEILETIRMIQDECLDIRTTTMGISLLDCGDTDIDKSCQKIYDKICKKAEHLVSTGEQIEKEYGIPII' A
#
# COMPACT_ATOMS: atom_id res chain seq x y z
N MET A 1 30.87 -3.01 22.22
CA MET A 1 31.94 -2.97 21.20
C MET A 1 31.34 -3.62 19.97
N ILE A 2 31.09 -2.86 18.91
CA ILE A 2 30.40 -3.37 17.72
C ILE A 2 31.25 -4.49 17.11
N ASN A 3 30.71 -5.70 17.06
CA ASN A 3 31.43 -6.87 16.57
C ASN A 3 31.36 -6.89 15.04
N SER A 4 32.48 -7.19 14.36
CA SER A 4 32.50 -7.35 12.90
C SER A 4 31.48 -8.38 12.40
N LYS A 5 31.10 -9.33 13.26
CA LYS A 5 30.03 -10.29 13.00
C LYS A 5 28.64 -9.64 12.94
N GLU A 6 28.33 -8.71 13.84
CA GLU A 6 27.06 -7.95 13.84
C GLU A 6 27.00 -6.97 12.66
N ILE A 7 28.13 -6.38 12.26
CA ILE A 7 28.21 -5.52 11.07
C ILE A 7 27.92 -6.35 9.81
N LEU A 8 28.55 -7.52 9.67
CA LEU A 8 28.31 -8.43 8.55
C LEU A 8 26.88 -8.98 8.55
N GLU A 9 26.32 -9.31 9.72
CA GLU A 9 24.95 -9.80 9.86
C GLU A 9 23.93 -8.71 9.52
N THR A 10 24.19 -7.45 9.89
CA THR A 10 23.37 -6.29 9.50
C THR A 10 23.45 -6.04 7.99
N ILE A 11 24.65 -6.08 7.40
CA ILE A 11 24.82 -5.97 5.94
C ILE A 11 24.08 -7.12 5.23
N ARG A 12 24.14 -8.32 5.80
CA ARG A 12 23.48 -9.51 5.27
C ARG A 12 21.97 -9.43 5.40
N MET A 13 21.41 -8.97 6.51
CA MET A 13 19.96 -8.73 6.64
C MET A 13 19.47 -7.68 5.63
N ILE A 14 20.24 -6.61 5.40
CA ILE A 14 19.91 -5.58 4.41
C ILE A 14 20.01 -6.11 2.97
N GLN A 15 20.91 -7.06 2.68
CA GLN A 15 21.11 -7.65 1.35
C GLN A 15 20.27 -8.91 1.06
N ASP A 16 19.98 -9.74 2.08
CA ASP A 16 19.34 -11.06 1.94
C ASP A 16 17.84 -11.04 2.30
N GLU A 17 17.35 -10.05 3.06
CA GLU A 17 15.90 -9.93 3.25
C GLU A 17 15.32 -9.25 2.01
N CYS A 18 14.96 -10.09 1.03
CA CYS A 18 14.06 -9.77 -0.08
C CYS A 18 12.70 -9.33 0.48
N LEU A 19 12.66 -8.22 1.22
CA LEU A 19 11.50 -7.72 1.92
C LEU A 19 10.48 -7.32 0.87
N ASP A 20 9.42 -8.11 0.74
CA ASP A 20 8.31 -7.85 -0.13
C ASP A 20 7.21 -7.09 0.62
N ILE A 21 6.65 -6.06 -0.01
CA ILE A 21 5.47 -5.41 0.54
C ILE A 21 4.29 -6.33 0.27
N ARG A 22 3.75 -6.93 1.34
CA ARG A 22 2.67 -7.93 1.25
C ARG A 22 1.31 -7.37 0.86
N THR A 23 1.07 -6.09 1.11
CA THR A 23 -0.18 -5.40 0.79
C THR A 23 -0.01 -3.90 0.96
N THR A 24 -0.68 -3.13 0.11
CA THR A 24 -0.88 -1.68 0.32
C THR A 24 -2.36 -1.41 0.51
N THR A 25 -2.75 -0.82 1.65
CA THR A 25 -4.16 -0.60 1.99
C THR A 25 -4.48 0.89 2.00
N MET A 26 -5.51 1.28 1.26
CA MET A 26 -6.08 2.63 1.33
C MET A 26 -7.36 2.63 2.17
N GLY A 27 -7.32 3.30 3.32
CA GLY A 27 -8.51 3.51 4.14
C GLY A 27 -9.40 4.62 3.56
N ILE A 28 -10.66 4.30 3.28
CA ILE A 28 -11.65 5.27 2.76
C ILE A 28 -12.83 5.33 3.73
N SER A 29 -13.02 6.49 4.37
CA SER A 29 -14.20 6.71 5.23
C SER A 29 -15.47 6.82 4.38
N LEU A 30 -16.54 6.14 4.79
CA LEU A 30 -17.85 6.17 4.13
C LEU A 30 -18.88 7.01 4.89
N LEU A 31 -18.50 7.69 5.98
CA LEU A 31 -19.45 8.44 6.83
C LEU A 31 -20.21 9.53 6.07
N ASP A 32 -19.60 10.13 5.05
CA ASP A 32 -20.19 11.15 4.19
C ASP A 32 -21.03 10.57 3.02
N CYS A 33 -21.05 9.25 2.85
CA CYS A 33 -21.81 8.60 1.80
C CYS A 33 -23.27 8.34 2.19
N GLY A 34 -23.65 8.61 3.44
CA GLY A 34 -25.02 8.46 3.92
C GLY A 34 -26.03 9.22 3.06
N ASP A 35 -27.15 8.56 2.77
CA ASP A 35 -28.29 9.14 2.06
C ASP A 35 -29.59 8.53 2.59
N THR A 36 -30.68 9.26 2.43
CA THR A 36 -32.04 8.79 2.73
C THR A 36 -32.50 7.69 1.77
N ASP A 37 -31.90 7.63 0.58
CA ASP A 37 -32.14 6.63 -0.45
C ASP A 37 -30.94 5.67 -0.54
N ILE A 38 -31.18 4.37 -0.38
CA ILE A 38 -30.13 3.36 -0.36
C ILE A 38 -29.38 3.28 -1.70
N ASP A 39 -30.07 3.45 -2.83
CA ASP A 39 -29.44 3.35 -4.14
C ASP A 39 -28.47 4.51 -4.36
N LYS A 40 -28.83 5.70 -3.89
CA LYS A 40 -27.95 6.89 -3.91
C LYS A 40 -26.76 6.73 -2.99
N SER A 41 -26.96 6.15 -1.80
CA SER A 41 -25.86 5.84 -0.87
C SER A 41 -24.86 4.87 -1.51
N CYS A 42 -25.35 3.81 -2.15
CA CYS A 42 -24.51 2.86 -2.88
C CYS A 42 -23.73 3.53 -4.02
N GLN A 43 -24.37 4.41 -4.79
CA GLN A 43 -23.68 5.17 -5.85
C GLN A 43 -22.58 6.06 -5.29
N LYS A 44 -22.85 6.79 -4.21
CA LYS A 44 -21.84 7.65 -3.53
C LYS A 44 -20.63 6.84 -3.07
N ILE A 45 -20.86 5.66 -2.49
CA ILE A 45 -19.78 4.75 -2.05
C ILE A 45 -18.94 4.32 -3.25
N TYR A 46 -19.57 3.87 -4.33
CA TYR A 46 -18.89 3.45 -5.55
C TYR A 46 -18.03 4.58 -6.13
N ASP A 47 -18.64 5.75 -6.34
CA ASP A 47 -17.95 6.91 -6.90
C ASP A 47 -16.77 7.34 -6.04
N LYS A 48 -16.93 7.33 -4.71
CA LYS A 48 -15.88 7.72 -3.78
C LYS A 48 -14.72 6.74 -3.80
N ILE A 49 -14.99 5.43 -3.78
CA ILE A 49 -13.95 4.40 -3.83
C ILE A 49 -13.18 4.51 -5.15
N CYS A 50 -13.89 4.51 -6.28
CA CYS A 50 -13.27 4.61 -7.60
C CYS A 50 -12.43 5.87 -7.74
N LYS A 51 -12.93 7.03 -7.30
CA LYS A 51 -12.20 8.30 -7.38
C LYS A 51 -10.98 8.37 -6.46
N LYS A 52 -11.06 7.82 -5.24
CA LYS A 52 -9.95 7.91 -4.28
C LYS A 52 -8.86 6.88 -4.56
N ALA A 53 -9.24 5.70 -5.05
CA ALA A 53 -8.32 4.61 -5.34
C ALA A 53 -7.92 4.52 -6.83
N GLU A 54 -8.29 5.50 -7.68
CA GLU A 54 -8.06 5.47 -9.13
C GLU A 54 -6.59 5.24 -9.54
N HIS A 55 -5.65 5.66 -8.68
CA HIS A 55 -4.22 5.52 -8.91
C HIS A 55 -3.51 4.58 -7.92
N LEU A 56 -4.27 3.86 -7.07
CA LEU A 56 -3.67 3.03 -6.03
C LEU A 56 -2.73 1.96 -6.62
N VAL A 57 -3.18 1.26 -7.66
CA VAL A 57 -2.40 0.20 -8.31
C VAL A 57 -1.24 0.79 -9.11
N SER A 58 -1.50 1.78 -9.98
CA SER A 58 -0.44 2.37 -10.83
C SER A 58 0.68 3.02 -10.01
N THR A 59 0.35 3.61 -8.86
CA THR A 59 1.35 4.17 -7.95
C THR A 59 2.15 3.06 -7.28
N GLY A 60 1.50 1.96 -6.88
CA GLY A 60 2.18 0.77 -6.35
C GLY A 60 3.17 0.19 -7.34
N GLU A 61 2.75 -0.03 -8.59
CA GLU A 61 3.61 -0.54 -9.67
C GLU A 61 4.79 0.41 -9.97
N GLN A 62 4.56 1.73 -9.88
CA GLN A 62 5.63 2.71 -10.04
C GLN A 62 6.67 2.60 -8.92
N ILE A 63 6.23 2.48 -7.67
CA ILE A 63 7.10 2.33 -6.50
C ILE A 63 7.88 1.00 -6.59
N GLU A 64 7.22 -0.10 -6.96
CA GLU A 64 7.86 -1.39 -7.19
C GLU A 64 9.01 -1.28 -8.20
N LYS A 65 8.78 -0.60 -9.32
CA LYS A 65 9.78 -0.38 -10.37
C LYS A 65 10.93 0.52 -9.92
N GLU A 66 10.65 1.55 -9.12
CA GLU A 66 11.64 2.52 -8.66
C GLU A 66 12.59 1.90 -7.63
N TYR A 67 12.06 1.10 -6.70
CA TYR A 67 12.84 0.54 -5.60
C TYR A 67 13.28 -0.91 -5.83
N GLY A 68 12.77 -1.58 -6.87
CA GLY A 68 13.09 -2.99 -7.16
C GLY A 68 12.56 -3.94 -6.09
N ILE A 69 11.52 -3.53 -5.36
CA ILE A 69 10.89 -4.28 -4.27
C ILE A 69 9.49 -4.70 -4.71
N PRO A 70 9.18 -6.00 -4.75
CA PRO A 70 7.86 -6.47 -5.16
C PRO A 70 6.77 -5.99 -4.19
N ILE A 71 5.65 -5.51 -4.74
CA ILE A 71 4.43 -5.17 -4.00
C ILE A 71 3.34 -6.14 -4.47
N ILE A 72 2.86 -6.99 -3.57
CA ILE A 72 1.85 -8.04 -3.86
C ILE A 72 0.42 -7.47 -3.75
#